data_AF-A0A5U8XKM8-F1
#
_entry.id   AF-A0A5U8XKM8-F1
#
_cell.length_a   1.000
_cell.length_b   1.000
_cell.length_c   1.000
_cell.angle_alpha   90.00
_cell.angle_beta   90.00
_cell.angle_gamma   90.00
#
_symmetry.space_group_name_H-M   'P 1'
#
loop_
_entity.id
_entity.type
_entity.pdbx_description
1 polymer ?
#
loop_
_entity_poly.entity_id
_entity_poly.type
_entity_poly.pdbx_seq_one_letter_code
_entity_poly.pdbx_strand_id
1 'polypeptide(L)'
;MASYDASLELDTGRFHVGMSSQEDPLANSLYQIWVETFIREDVFKYTGMNLDQFLDQPRWKIEMQLKAIKRRHQDENALATEIQNSLPKD
;
A
#
# COMPACT_ATOMS: atom_id res chain seq x y z
N MET A 1 3.48 -25.59 25.02
CA MET A 1 2.83 -24.67 24.05
C MET A 1 1.44 -24.30 24.57
N ALA A 2 1.37 -23.45 25.60
CA ALA A 2 0.08 -23.02 26.19
C ALA A 2 0.14 -21.60 26.79
N SER A 3 1.15 -20.79 26.44
CA SER A 3 1.39 -19.48 27.06
C SER A 3 1.43 -18.31 26.07
N TYR A 4 1.17 -18.56 24.78
CA TYR A 4 1.05 -17.51 23.76
C TYR A 4 -0.41 -17.10 23.47
N ASP A 5 -1.38 -17.72 24.16
CA ASP A 5 -2.82 -17.45 24.03
C ASP A 5 -3.35 -16.55 25.17
N ALA A 6 -2.50 -16.20 26.13
CA ALA A 6 -2.89 -15.44 27.33
C ALA A 6 -2.60 -13.93 27.26
N SER A 7 -2.07 -13.41 26.14
CA SER A 7 -1.69 -11.98 26.02
C SER A 7 -2.56 -11.17 25.05
N LEU A 8 -3.64 -11.75 24.51
CA LEU A 8 -4.58 -11.10 23.60
C LEU A 8 -5.98 -10.96 24.21
N GLU A 9 -6.06 -10.85 25.54
CA GLU A 9 -7.23 -10.27 26.22
C GLU A 9 -7.32 -8.76 25.91
N LEU A 10 -7.55 -8.44 24.63
CA LEU A 10 -8.01 -7.13 24.19
C LEU A 10 -9.51 -7.07 24.47
N ASP A 11 -9.84 -6.65 25.70
CA ASP A 11 -11.17 -6.18 26.07
C ASP A 11 -11.52 -4.94 25.23
N THR A 12 -12.00 -5.16 24.01
CA THR A 12 -12.57 -4.11 23.18
C THR A 12 -14.04 -3.93 23.56
N GLY A 13 -14.28 -3.36 24.74
CA GLY A 13 -15.63 -3.02 25.23
C GLY A 13 -16.38 -2.08 24.29
N ARG A 14 -17.73 -2.24 24.22
CA ARG A 14 -18.84 -1.44 23.64
C ARG A 14 -18.67 -0.62 22.33
N PHE A 15 -17.50 -0.55 21.72
CA PHE A 15 -17.23 0.15 20.46
C PHE A 15 -16.73 -0.83 19.42
N HIS A 16 -17.45 -1.95 19.27
CA HIS A 16 -17.28 -2.87 18.15
C HIS A 16 -17.77 -2.14 16.89
N VAL A 17 -16.90 -1.35 16.26
CA VAL A 17 -17.11 -0.87 14.90
C VAL A 17 -16.90 -2.11 14.04
N GLY A 18 -18.00 -2.73 13.59
CA GLY A 18 -17.95 -3.81 12.62
C GLY A 18 -17.33 -3.28 11.33
N MET A 19 -16.01 -3.41 11.22
CA MET A 19 -15.30 -3.19 9.96
C MET A 19 -15.85 -4.20 8.95
N SER A 20 -16.14 -3.75 7.73
CA SER A 20 -16.59 -4.66 6.68
C SER A 20 -15.48 -5.69 6.40
N SER A 21 -15.82 -6.87 5.89
CA SER A 21 -14.84 -7.91 5.55
C SER A 21 -13.74 -7.46 4.56
N GLN A 22 -13.92 -6.32 3.88
CA GLN A 22 -12.90 -5.70 3.02
C GLN A 22 -11.88 -4.85 3.80
N GLU A 23 -12.21 -4.42 5.01
CA GLU A 23 -11.37 -3.57 5.86
C GLU A 23 -10.68 -4.35 6.99
N ASP A 24 -10.90 -5.66 7.07
CA ASP A 24 -10.25 -6.51 8.08
C ASP A 24 -8.79 -6.81 7.67
N PRO A 25 -7.79 -6.25 8.37
CA PRO A 25 -6.39 -6.52 8.09
C PRO A 25 -5.97 -7.96 8.44
N LEU A 26 -6.83 -8.74 9.13
CA LEU A 26 -6.66 -10.18 9.34
C LEU A 26 -7.21 -11.02 8.19
N ALA A 27 -8.07 -10.46 7.33
CA ALA A 27 -8.67 -11.20 6.21
C ALA A 27 -7.71 -11.40 5.04
N ASN A 28 -6.74 -10.49 4.85
CA ASN A 28 -5.75 -10.57 3.77
C ASN A 28 -4.37 -10.93 4.32
N SER A 29 -3.72 -11.91 3.69
CA SER A 29 -2.33 -12.25 4.03
C SER A 29 -1.40 -11.05 3.78
N LEU A 30 -0.35 -10.91 4.58
CA LEU A 30 0.67 -9.86 4.36
C LEU A 30 1.21 -9.89 2.92
N TYR A 31 1.36 -11.08 2.35
CA TYR A 31 1.78 -11.25 0.95
C TYR A 31 0.81 -10.57 -0.02
N GLN A 32 -0.49 -10.78 0.15
CA GLN A 32 -1.51 -10.17 -0.69
C GLN A 32 -1.49 -8.65 -0.60
N ILE A 33 -1.38 -8.09 0.61
CA ILE A 33 -1.27 -6.64 0.81
C ILE A 33 -0.07 -6.06 0.04
N TRP A 34 1.06 -6.77 0.06
CA TRP A 34 2.27 -6.36 -0.65
C TRP A 34 2.17 -6.53 -2.17
N VAL A 35 1.50 -7.58 -2.67
CA VAL A 35 1.17 -7.74 -4.09
C VAL A 35 0.29 -6.59 -4.57
N GLU A 36 -0.79 -6.29 -3.84
CA GLU A 36 -1.69 -5.19 -4.17
C GLU A 36 -0.96 -3.85 -4.16
N THR A 37 -0.08 -3.63 -3.18
CA THR A 37 0.77 -2.43 -3.12
C THR A 37 1.74 -2.35 -4.30
N PHE A 38 2.38 -3.46 -4.66
CA PHE A 38 3.31 -3.53 -5.78
C PHE A 38 2.65 -3.14 -7.11
N ILE A 39 1.42 -3.63 -7.33
CA ILE A 39 0.62 -3.32 -8.53
C ILE A 39 0.11 -1.88 -8.47
N ARG A 40 -0.55 -1.47 -7.37
CA ARG A 40 -1.17 -0.14 -7.25
C ARG A 40 -0.18 1.00 -7.44
N GLU A 41 1.04 0.83 -6.94
CA GLU A 41 2.05 1.87 -6.99
C GLU A 41 2.91 1.79 -8.27
N ASP A 42 2.65 0.85 -9.19
CA ASP A 42 3.46 0.62 -10.40
C ASP A 42 4.95 0.43 -10.09
N VAL A 43 5.28 -0.34 -9.04
CA VAL A 43 6.66 -0.47 -8.55
C VAL A 43 7.62 -0.95 -9.65
N PHE A 44 7.17 -1.89 -10.48
CA PHE A 44 7.95 -2.38 -11.62
C PHE A 44 8.30 -1.26 -12.61
N LYS A 45 7.36 -0.37 -12.95
CA LYS A 45 7.57 0.76 -13.88
C LYS A 45 8.71 1.66 -13.44
N TYR A 46 8.77 1.96 -12.14
CA TYR A 46 9.73 2.94 -11.60
C TYR A 46 11.06 2.34 -11.15
N THR A 47 11.08 1.06 -10.80
CA THR A 47 12.28 0.42 -10.21
C THR A 47 12.88 -0.68 -11.08
N GLY A 48 12.13 -1.23 -12.03
CA GLY A 48 12.51 -2.40 -12.83
C GLY A 48 12.59 -3.72 -12.04
N MET A 49 12.19 -3.73 -10.77
CA MET A 49 12.26 -4.90 -9.91
C MET A 49 10.96 -5.70 -9.96
N ASN A 50 11.08 -7.03 -10.00
CA ASN A 50 9.91 -7.90 -9.81
C ASN A 50 9.48 -7.97 -8.33
N LEU A 51 8.34 -8.60 -8.07
CA LEU A 51 7.76 -8.66 -6.72
C LEU A 51 8.73 -9.29 -5.71
N ASP A 52 9.35 -10.42 -6.04
CA ASP A 52 10.26 -11.11 -5.11
C ASP A 52 11.47 -10.24 -4.77
N GLN A 53 12.08 -9.60 -5.77
CA GLN A 53 13.19 -8.67 -5.58
C GLN A 53 12.81 -7.44 -4.76
N PHE A 54 11.55 -7.00 -4.83
CA PHE A 54 11.03 -5.90 -4.04
C PHE A 54 10.82 -6.31 -2.58
N LEU A 55 10.27 -7.50 -2.33
CA LEU A 55 10.00 -8.01 -0.98
C LEU A 55 11.26 -8.52 -0.25
N ASP A 56 12.30 -8.88 -0.98
CA ASP A 56 13.61 -9.25 -0.42
C ASP A 56 14.38 -8.04 0.14
N GLN A 57 13.90 -6.82 -0.10
CA GLN A 57 14.54 -5.61 0.41
C GLN A 57 14.22 -5.35 1.89
N PRO A 58 15.13 -4.71 2.63
CA PRO A 58 14.81 -4.28 3.99
C PRO A 58 13.66 -3.26 3.97
N ARG A 59 12.75 -3.36 4.95
CA ARG A 59 11.51 -2.55 4.99
C ARG A 59 11.72 -1.05 4.84
N TRP A 60 12.75 -0.49 5.45
CA TRP A 60 13.06 0.94 5.34
C TRP A 60 13.33 1.39 3.90
N LYS A 61 13.92 0.50 3.08
CA LYS A 61 14.23 0.77 1.67
C LYS A 61 12.95 0.70 0.82
N ILE A 62 12.11 -0.29 1.08
CA ILE A 62 10.78 -0.42 0.48
C ILE A 62 9.97 0.86 0.75
N GLU A 63 9.88 1.31 2.00
CA GLU A 63 9.15 2.53 2.36
C GLU A 63 9.69 3.78 1.66
N MET A 64 11.01 3.93 1.57
CA MET A 64 11.63 5.05 0.88
C MET A 64 11.30 5.04 -0.63
N GLN A 65 11.34 3.87 -1.27
CA GLN A 65 10.97 3.72 -2.67
C GLN A 65 9.50 4.05 -2.91
N LEU A 66 8.60 3.53 -2.08
CA LEU A 66 7.17 3.85 -2.17
C LEU A 66 6.89 5.34 -2.00
N LYS A 67 7.58 6.01 -1.07
CA LYS A 67 7.48 7.49 -0.92
C LYS A 67 7.95 8.23 -2.17
N ALA A 68 9.03 7.77 -2.79
CA ALA A 68 9.56 8.38 -4.02
C ALA A 68 8.60 8.17 -5.21
N ILE A 69 8.06 6.96 -5.35
CA ILE A 69 7.06 6.61 -6.38
C ILE A 69 5.80 7.45 -6.22
N LYS A 70 5.27 7.58 -5.00
CA LYS A 70 4.08 8.39 -4.72
C LYS A 70 4.27 9.85 -5.11
N ARG A 71 5.46 10.43 -4.89
CA ARG A 71 5.77 11.79 -5.36
C ARG A 71 5.74 11.89 -6.88
N ARG A 72 6.35 10.93 -7.59
CA ARG A 72 6.31 10.90 -9.06
C ARG A 72 4.89 10.81 -9.60
N HIS A 73 4.02 10.00 -8.99
CA HIS A 73 2.61 9.94 -9.37
C HIS A 73 1.90 11.29 -9.18
N GLN A 74 2.21 12.01 -8.10
CA GLN A 74 1.65 13.35 -7.88
C GLN A 74 2.11 14.33 -8.96
N ASP A 75 3.40 14.29 -9.31
CA ASP A 75 3.97 15.15 -10.35
C ASP A 75 3.39 14.82 -11.74
N GLU A 76 3.28 13.53 -12.10
CA GLU A 76 2.66 13.08 -13.36
C GLU A 76 1.19 13.53 -13.46
N ASN A 77 0.43 13.41 -12.38
CA ASN A 77 -0.97 13.86 -12.34
C ASN A 77 -1.11 15.39 -12.42
N ALA A 78 -0.22 16.14 -11.78
CA ALA A 78 -0.19 17.59 -11.87
C ALA A 78 0.09 18.04 -13.32
N LEU A 79 1.10 17.45 -13.95
CA LEU A 79 1.43 17.69 -15.36
C LEU A 79 0.27 17.34 -16.31
N ALA A 80 -0.37 16.18 -16.10
CA ALA A 80 -1.53 15.79 -16.90
C ALA A 80 -2.69 16.81 -16.79
N THR A 81 -2.91 17.33 -15.58
CA THR A 81 -3.93 18.36 -15.32
C THR A 81 -3.57 19.69 -16.01
N GLU A 82 -2.31 20.12 -15.96
CA GLU A 82 -1.82 21.31 -16.65
C GLU A 82 -1.99 21.20 -18.17
N ILE A 83 -1.63 20.05 -18.75
CA ILE A 83 -1.80 19.78 -20.19
C ILE A 83 -3.28 19.88 -20.58
N GLN A 84 -4.17 19.23 -19.81
CA GLN A 84 -5.61 19.27 -20.07
C GLN A 84 -6.17 20.70 -20.02
N ASN A 85 -5.69 21.54 -19.10
CA ASN A 85 -6.12 22.93 -18.98
C ASN A 85 -5.52 23.84 -20.08
N SER A 86 -4.38 23.45 -20.67
CA SER A 86 -3.72 24.20 -21.73
C SER A 86 -4.26 23.89 -23.14
N LEU A 87 -4.96 22.77 -23.31
CA LEU A 87 -5.58 22.38 -24.57
C LEU A 87 -6.84 23.22 -24.83
N PRO A 88 -7.05 23.70 -26.08
CA PRO A 88 -8.30 24.38 -26.44
C PRO A 88 -9.48 23.47 -26.13
N LYS A 89 -10.53 24.02 -25.50
CA LYS A 89 -11.80 23.32 -25.38
C LYS A 89 -12.50 23.44 -26.73
N ASP A 90 -12.72 22.30 -27.39
CA ASP A 90 -13.59 22.20 -28.56
C ASP A 90 -15.02 22.70 -28.26
#